data_AF-A0A811Z0Y6-F1
#
_entry.id   AF-A0A811Z0Y6-F1
#
_cell.length_a   1.000
_cell.length_b   1.000
_cell.length_c   1.000
_cell.angle_alpha   90.00
_cell.angle_beta   90.00
_cell.angle_gamma   90.00
#
_symmetry.space_group_name_H-M   'P 1'
#
loop_
_entity.id
_entity.type
_entity.pdbx_description
1 polymer ?
#
loop_
_entity_poly.entity_id
_entity_poly.type
_entity_poly.pdbx_seq_one_letter_code
_entity_poly.pdbx_strand_id
1 'polypeptide(L)'
;MCSPRDSGLSMAAVRMMTRSRGPGAAPRRGGEEAAPLQRREAAAEGKKSPSLAKHQRKTQKLKVAYEAPGHEKGESHKALEALGWEPRDWRQQLENIRTMRSGKDAPVDWLGVEHCHDPSAPPKVQRYQVLLSLMLSSQTKDQVTAGAMQRLRTHGLTVDSILQTDDTTLGSLIYPVGFWRSKVKYIKQTSAILQQRYGGDIPASVAELVALPGVGPKMAHLAMAVAWGTVSGIAVDTHVHRIANRLRWTRTTTTSPEKTRAALEEWLPRELWGEINGLLVGFGQQTCLPLRPRCGVCLNRTLCPTAQSPEPLTPAPAP
;
A
#
# COMPACT_ATOMS: atom_id res chain seq x y z
N MET A 1 -28.37 1.33 53.51
CA MET A 1 -27.59 1.10 54.73
C MET A 1 -26.67 -0.10 54.49
N CYS A 2 -25.39 0.07 54.83
CA CYS A 2 -24.31 -0.92 55.00
C CYS A 2 -23.82 -1.77 53.80
N SER A 3 -22.84 -1.20 53.09
CA SER A 3 -21.43 -1.61 52.91
C SER A 3 -20.88 -2.94 53.52
N PRO A 4 -19.69 -3.39 53.04
CA PRO A 4 -19.28 -4.79 52.84
C PRO A 4 -18.25 -5.31 53.88
N ARG A 5 -17.79 -6.56 53.71
CA ARG A 5 -16.65 -7.13 54.44
C ARG A 5 -15.46 -7.40 53.52
N ASP A 6 -14.35 -6.77 53.90
CA ASP A 6 -12.96 -6.99 53.48
C ASP A 6 -12.38 -8.34 53.94
N SER A 7 -11.42 -8.83 53.16
CA SER A 7 -10.22 -9.62 53.54
C SER A 7 -9.41 -9.80 52.24
N GLY A 8 -8.15 -9.44 52.04
CA GLY A 8 -7.06 -9.04 52.91
C GLY A 8 -5.76 -9.67 52.38
N LEU A 9 -4.95 -8.88 51.67
CA LEU A 9 -3.49 -8.96 51.41
C LEU A 9 -2.86 -10.14 50.65
N SER A 10 -2.11 -9.82 49.58
CA SER A 10 -0.64 -9.63 49.67
C SER A 10 -0.04 -9.15 48.34
N MET A 11 0.54 -7.94 48.35
CA MET A 11 1.38 -7.38 47.28
C MET A 11 2.86 -7.67 47.59
N ALA A 12 3.60 -8.21 46.61
CA ALA A 12 5.05 -8.22 46.63
C ALA A 12 5.59 -7.19 45.62
N ALA A 13 6.15 -6.10 46.13
CA ALA A 13 6.89 -5.10 45.38
C ALA A 13 8.35 -5.56 45.19
N VAL A 14 8.88 -5.42 43.97
CA VAL A 14 10.33 -5.55 43.71
C VAL A 14 10.89 -4.19 43.30
N ARG A 15 11.93 -3.80 44.04
CA ARG A 15 12.57 -2.48 44.15
C ARG A 15 13.38 -2.09 42.90
N MET A 16 13.27 -0.81 42.53
CA MET A 16 14.26 -0.09 41.73
C MET A 16 15.59 0.06 42.50
N MET A 17 16.71 -0.06 41.79
CA MET A 17 18.04 0.27 42.30
C MET A 17 18.63 1.42 41.47
N THR A 18 18.52 2.63 42.02
CA THR A 18 19.33 3.80 41.63
C THR A 18 20.52 3.89 42.58
N ARG A 19 21.74 4.02 42.04
CA ARG A 19 22.93 4.41 42.82
C ARG A 19 23.43 5.76 42.35
N SER A 20 23.55 6.68 43.29
CA SER A 20 24.15 8.01 43.16
C SER A 20 24.97 8.31 44.42
N ARG A 21 25.98 9.19 44.27
CA ARG A 21 27.01 9.74 45.21
C ARG A 21 28.41 9.27 44.78
N GLY A 22 29.44 10.09 44.65
CA GLY A 22 29.77 11.43 45.16
C GLY A 22 31.31 11.53 45.27
N PRO A 23 31.92 12.71 45.52
CA PRO A 23 33.07 13.23 44.77
C PRO A 23 34.47 13.06 45.41
N GLY A 24 35.55 13.34 44.66
CA GLY A 24 36.91 13.48 45.22
C GLY A 24 38.04 13.86 44.23
N ALA A 25 38.45 15.13 44.31
CA ALA A 25 39.81 15.72 44.20
C ALA A 25 40.68 15.64 42.91
N ALA A 26 41.05 16.84 42.43
CA ALA A 26 42.20 17.18 41.57
C ALA A 26 43.52 17.25 42.38
N PRO A 27 44.74 17.46 41.79
CA PRO A 27 45.12 18.80 41.29
C PRO A 27 46.23 18.92 40.17
N ARG A 28 46.29 20.14 39.58
CA ARG A 28 47.43 20.91 38.98
C ARG A 28 47.99 20.46 37.59
N ARG A 29 48.42 21.31 36.65
CA ARG A 29 48.71 22.78 36.57
C ARG A 29 48.95 23.20 35.10
N GLY A 30 48.78 24.50 34.80
CA GLY A 30 49.34 25.24 33.65
C GLY A 30 48.44 25.25 32.41
N GLY A 31 48.14 26.35 31.73
CA GLY A 31 48.72 27.69 31.69
C GLY A 31 48.63 28.17 30.24
N GLU A 32 48.26 29.43 30.06
CA GLU A 32 48.30 30.24 28.84
C GLU A 32 47.13 30.24 27.83
N GLU A 33 46.79 31.49 27.52
CA GLU A 33 45.76 32.05 26.67
C GLU A 33 46.47 32.62 25.44
N ALA A 34 45.94 32.44 24.22
CA ALA A 34 46.18 33.35 23.08
C ALA A 34 45.24 33.03 21.90
N ALA A 35 44.70 34.09 21.31
CA ALA A 35 43.76 34.12 20.20
C ALA A 35 44.47 34.14 18.81
N PRO A 36 43.85 34.62 17.72
CA PRO A 36 43.42 33.84 16.56
C PRO A 36 44.27 34.06 15.29
N LEU A 37 44.24 33.13 14.33
CA LEU A 37 44.90 33.30 13.03
C LEU A 37 43.90 33.45 11.88
N GLN A 38 44.00 34.61 11.23
CA GLN A 38 43.36 34.98 9.98
C GLN A 38 44.03 34.32 8.76
N ARG A 39 43.16 33.93 7.82
CA ARG A 39 43.23 34.07 6.35
C ARG A 39 44.61 34.17 5.66
N ARG A 40 44.87 33.26 4.72
CA ARG A 40 45.60 33.55 3.47
C ARG A 40 44.94 32.87 2.28
N GLU A 41 44.68 33.66 1.25
CA GLU A 41 44.25 33.28 -0.10
C GLU A 41 45.44 32.80 -0.94
N ALA A 42 45.20 31.91 -1.90
CA ALA A 42 46.01 31.79 -3.11
C ALA A 42 45.16 31.27 -4.28
N ALA A 43 45.43 31.86 -5.44
CA ALA A 43 44.59 31.91 -6.62
C ALA A 43 44.73 30.72 -7.59
N ALA A 44 43.85 30.75 -8.58
CA ALA A 44 43.61 29.82 -9.68
C ALA A 44 44.82 29.49 -10.57
N GLU A 45 44.84 28.25 -11.08
CA GLU A 45 45.31 27.91 -12.42
C GLU A 45 44.48 26.74 -12.97
N GLY A 46 44.04 26.87 -14.23
CA GLY A 46 43.02 26.02 -14.83
C GLY A 46 43.52 24.68 -15.37
N LYS A 47 42.57 23.76 -15.58
CA LYS A 47 42.63 22.67 -16.58
C LYS A 47 41.25 22.05 -16.82
N LYS A 48 40.79 22.25 -18.06
CA LYS A 48 39.91 21.44 -18.93
C LYS A 48 38.88 20.49 -18.27
N SER A 49 37.61 20.84 -18.45
CA SER A 49 36.42 20.03 -18.20
C SER A 49 36.35 18.77 -19.07
N PRO A 50 36.07 17.58 -18.52
CA PRO A 50 35.52 16.46 -19.29
C PRO A 50 33.99 16.51 -19.26
N SER A 51 33.39 16.36 -20.44
CA SER A 51 31.96 16.41 -20.72
C SER A 51 31.12 15.41 -19.91
N LEU A 52 30.04 15.90 -19.31
CA LEU A 52 28.97 15.07 -18.72
C LEU A 52 28.18 14.39 -19.84
N ALA A 53 28.44 13.10 -20.07
CA ALA A 53 27.63 12.25 -20.93
C ALA A 53 26.24 12.06 -20.29
N LYS A 54 25.23 12.71 -20.87
CA LYS A 54 23.82 12.59 -20.50
C LYS A 54 23.33 11.15 -20.74
N HIS A 55 23.21 10.37 -19.67
CA HIS A 55 22.41 9.15 -19.70
C HIS A 55 20.92 9.52 -19.67
N GLN A 56 20.33 9.68 -20.86
CA GLN A 56 18.88 9.75 -21.02
C GLN A 56 18.29 8.38 -20.67
N ARG A 57 17.71 8.25 -19.48
CA ARG A 57 16.79 7.15 -19.17
C ARG A 57 15.54 7.32 -20.05
N LYS A 58 15.47 6.55 -21.14
CA LYS A 58 14.26 6.37 -21.95
C LYS A 58 13.15 5.80 -21.05
N THR A 59 12.25 6.65 -20.59
CA THR A 59 10.99 6.22 -20.00
C THR A 59 10.08 5.77 -21.15
N GLN A 60 9.91 4.47 -21.34
CA GLN A 60 8.89 3.95 -22.26
C GLN A 60 7.52 4.27 -21.68
N LYS A 61 6.84 5.29 -22.25
CA LYS A 61 5.41 5.51 -22.02
C LYS A 61 4.65 4.39 -22.73
N LEU A 62 4.25 3.37 -21.98
CA LEU A 62 3.21 2.43 -22.41
C LEU A 62 1.89 3.20 -22.48
N LYS A 63 1.32 3.30 -23.68
CA LYS A 63 -0.03 3.84 -23.88
C LYS A 63 -1.03 2.81 -23.36
N VAL A 64 -1.61 3.05 -22.19
CA VAL A 64 -2.78 2.32 -21.70
C VAL A 64 -4.01 3.07 -22.21
N ALA A 65 -4.79 2.43 -23.08
CA ALA A 65 -6.10 2.94 -23.48
C ALA A 65 -7.09 2.65 -22.34
N TYR A 66 -7.79 3.66 -21.87
CA TYR A 66 -8.92 3.51 -20.96
C TYR A 66 -10.18 3.84 -21.75
N GLU A 67 -11.18 2.95 -21.71
CA GLU A 67 -12.48 3.19 -22.32
C GLU A 67 -13.31 4.16 -21.47
N ALA A 68 -14.01 5.08 -22.15
CA ALA A 68 -14.94 6.03 -21.55
C ALA A 68 -16.30 5.37 -21.24
N PRO A 69 -17.05 5.83 -20.23
CA PRO A 69 -18.29 5.18 -19.82
C PRO A 69 -19.43 5.49 -20.80
N GLY A 70 -19.98 4.44 -21.41
CA GLY A 70 -21.19 4.47 -22.25
C GLY A 70 -22.38 3.81 -21.57
N HIS A 71 -23.55 4.42 -21.74
CA HIS A 71 -24.85 4.09 -21.15
C HIS A 71 -25.34 2.64 -21.42
N GLU A 72 -26.01 2.07 -20.42
CA GLU A 72 -26.70 0.78 -20.47
C GLU A 72 -27.90 0.77 -21.43
N LYS A 73 -28.10 -0.36 -22.13
CA LYS A 73 -29.41 -1.01 -22.31
C LYS A 73 -29.28 -2.43 -22.90
N GLY A 74 -29.65 -3.41 -22.07
CA GLY A 74 -30.32 -4.68 -22.39
C GLY A 74 -29.81 -5.55 -23.54
N GLU A 75 -29.14 -6.66 -23.20
CA GLU A 75 -29.17 -7.91 -23.99
C GLU A 75 -28.84 -9.12 -23.09
N SER A 76 -29.83 -9.52 -22.29
CA SER A 76 -29.71 -10.48 -21.17
C SER A 76 -29.44 -11.94 -21.55
N HIS A 77 -29.23 -12.30 -22.83
CA HIS A 77 -28.99 -13.70 -23.19
C HIS A 77 -28.04 -13.93 -24.38
N LYS A 78 -27.41 -12.88 -24.93
CA LYS A 78 -26.41 -12.98 -26.02
C LYS A 78 -24.97 -12.75 -25.57
N ALA A 79 -24.74 -12.22 -24.36
CA ALA A 79 -23.39 -11.94 -23.85
C ALA A 79 -22.64 -13.19 -23.33
N LEU A 80 -23.30 -14.35 -23.22
CA LEU A 80 -22.68 -15.59 -22.72
C LEU A 80 -21.87 -16.37 -23.78
N GLU A 81 -21.89 -15.95 -25.05
CA GLU A 81 -21.20 -16.63 -26.16
C GLU A 81 -20.03 -15.82 -26.74
N ALA A 82 -19.36 -14.99 -25.94
CA ALA A 82 -18.00 -14.56 -26.28
C ALA A 82 -17.04 -15.70 -25.90
N LEU A 83 -16.72 -16.56 -26.88
CA LEU A 83 -15.75 -17.66 -26.81
C LEU A 83 -14.35 -17.17 -26.38
N GLY A 84 -14.19 -16.93 -25.09
CA GLY A 84 -12.92 -16.66 -24.41
C GLY A 84 -12.39 -17.93 -23.74
N TRP A 85 -11.08 -18.08 -23.70
CA TRP A 85 -10.46 -19.10 -22.87
C TRP A 85 -10.79 -18.82 -21.41
N GLU A 86 -11.24 -19.81 -20.65
CA GLU A 86 -11.33 -19.74 -19.19
C GLU A 86 -10.43 -20.82 -18.55
N PRO A 87 -9.87 -20.57 -17.35
CA PRO A 87 -9.08 -21.57 -16.65
C PRO A 87 -9.94 -22.76 -16.23
N ARG A 88 -9.36 -23.97 -16.22
CA ARG A 88 -10.08 -25.15 -15.70
C ARG A 88 -10.39 -24.97 -14.21
N ASP A 89 -11.57 -25.42 -13.80
CA ASP A 89 -12.04 -25.43 -12.40
C ASP A 89 -12.09 -24.05 -11.72
N TRP A 90 -11.97 -22.94 -12.46
CA TRP A 90 -11.87 -21.60 -11.86
C TRP A 90 -13.05 -21.25 -10.95
N ARG A 91 -14.27 -21.68 -11.33
CA ARG A 91 -15.49 -21.45 -10.56
C ARG A 91 -15.42 -22.14 -9.21
N GLN A 92 -15.06 -23.43 -9.20
CA GLN A 92 -14.89 -24.19 -7.97
C GLN A 92 -13.72 -23.66 -7.14
N GLN A 93 -12.64 -23.24 -7.79
CA GLN A 93 -11.49 -22.65 -7.11
C GLN A 93 -11.86 -21.35 -6.39
N LEU A 94 -12.63 -20.48 -7.05
CA LEU A 94 -13.13 -19.24 -6.48
C LEU A 94 -14.08 -19.52 -5.31
N GLU A 95 -15.01 -20.47 -5.47
CA GLU A 95 -15.97 -20.84 -4.42
C GLU A 95 -15.29 -21.42 -3.17
N ASN A 96 -14.27 -22.26 -3.38
CA ASN A 96 -13.44 -22.76 -2.29
C ASN A 96 -12.71 -21.62 -1.56
N ILE A 97 -12.24 -20.60 -2.29
CA ILE A 97 -11.62 -19.41 -1.68
C ILE A 97 -12.66 -18.62 -0.88
N ARG A 98 -13.86 -18.39 -1.43
CA ARG A 98 -14.96 -17.75 -0.72
C ARG A 98 -15.31 -18.50 0.56
N THR A 99 -15.39 -19.83 0.50
CA THR A 99 -15.64 -20.68 1.67
C THR A 99 -14.55 -20.50 2.73
N MET A 100 -13.27 -20.58 2.35
CA MET A 100 -12.15 -20.35 3.26
C MET A 100 -12.09 -18.92 3.81
N ARG A 101 -12.73 -17.95 3.14
CA ARG A 101 -12.74 -16.52 3.48
C ARG A 101 -14.09 -16.03 4.00
N SER A 102 -15.03 -16.93 4.26
CA SER A 102 -16.38 -16.61 4.74
C SER A 102 -16.38 -15.86 6.06
N GLY A 103 -15.40 -16.14 6.93
CA GLY A 103 -15.24 -15.45 8.22
C GLY A 103 -14.76 -14.00 8.14
N LYS A 104 -14.28 -13.53 6.97
CA LYS A 104 -13.69 -12.18 6.79
C LYS A 104 -12.72 -11.81 7.92
N ASP A 105 -11.82 -12.74 8.21
CA ASP A 105 -10.97 -12.73 9.38
C ASP A 105 -9.48 -12.37 9.08
N ALA A 106 -9.21 -11.71 7.95
CA ALA A 106 -7.86 -11.28 7.55
C ALA A 106 -7.65 -9.79 7.81
N PRO A 107 -6.39 -9.34 7.99
CA PRO A 107 -6.07 -7.92 8.14
C PRO A 107 -6.73 -6.98 7.12
N VAL A 108 -6.81 -7.37 5.85
CA VAL A 108 -7.45 -6.56 4.80
C VAL A 108 -8.94 -6.30 5.06
N ASP A 109 -9.64 -7.19 5.77
CA ASP A 109 -11.09 -7.07 6.00
C ASP A 109 -11.46 -5.99 7.00
N TRP A 110 -10.55 -5.57 7.88
CA TRP A 110 -10.80 -4.52 8.88
C TRP A 110 -9.78 -3.36 8.83
N LEU A 111 -8.66 -3.54 8.13
CA LEU A 111 -7.61 -2.52 7.96
C LEU A 111 -7.39 -2.16 6.49
N GLY A 112 -8.17 -2.75 5.58
CA GLY A 112 -8.14 -2.41 4.17
C GLY A 112 -8.51 -0.94 3.93
N VAL A 113 -8.29 -0.51 2.69
CA VAL A 113 -8.59 0.85 2.22
C VAL A 113 -10.03 1.29 2.54
N GLU A 114 -10.98 0.37 2.48
CA GLU A 114 -12.40 0.61 2.79
C GLU A 114 -12.65 1.08 4.22
N HIS A 115 -11.73 0.78 5.15
CA HIS A 115 -11.86 1.11 6.58
C HIS A 115 -10.97 2.29 7.00
N CYS A 116 -10.15 2.81 6.10
CA CYS A 116 -9.14 3.83 6.39
C CYS A 116 -9.62 5.28 6.16
N HIS A 117 -10.92 5.53 6.16
CA HIS A 117 -11.52 6.87 6.03
C HIS A 117 -12.57 7.14 7.11
N ASP A 118 -12.82 8.40 7.41
CA ASP A 118 -13.85 8.84 8.35
C ASP A 118 -15.22 8.88 7.66
N PRO A 119 -16.17 8.00 8.01
CA PRO A 119 -17.48 7.95 7.37
C PRO A 119 -18.35 9.17 7.68
N SER A 120 -18.01 9.95 8.71
CA SER A 120 -18.71 11.19 9.07
C SER A 120 -18.20 12.43 8.33
N ALA A 121 -17.04 12.34 7.68
CA ALA A 121 -16.45 13.45 6.95
C ALA A 121 -17.23 13.77 5.65
N PRO A 122 -17.14 14.99 5.11
CA PRO A 122 -17.73 15.30 3.81
C PRO A 122 -17.19 14.38 2.70
N PRO A 123 -17.98 14.02 1.66
CA PRO A 123 -17.57 13.05 0.64
C PRO A 123 -16.20 13.35 -0.01
N LYS A 124 -15.91 14.61 -0.31
CA LYS A 124 -14.61 15.05 -0.84
C LYS A 124 -13.44 14.70 0.08
N VAL A 125 -13.64 14.88 1.40
CA VAL A 125 -12.65 14.53 2.41
C VAL A 125 -12.49 13.02 2.50
N GLN A 126 -13.59 12.25 2.49
CA GLN A 126 -13.52 10.78 2.50
C GLN A 126 -12.69 10.24 1.33
N ARG A 127 -12.94 10.72 0.11
CA ARG A 127 -12.19 10.32 -1.09
C ARG A 127 -10.70 10.65 -1.00
N TYR A 128 -10.37 11.83 -0.47
CA TYR A 128 -8.98 12.20 -0.22
C TYR A 128 -8.30 11.27 0.80
N GLN A 129 -9.00 10.91 1.87
CA GLN A 129 -8.48 9.95 2.86
C GLN A 129 -8.27 8.56 2.27
N VAL A 130 -9.20 8.10 1.43
CA VAL A 130 -9.06 6.85 0.65
C VAL A 130 -7.80 6.90 -0.20
N LEU A 131 -7.58 7.97 -0.97
CA LEU A 131 -6.37 8.11 -1.80
C LEU A 131 -5.08 8.07 -0.97
N LEU A 132 -5.02 8.80 0.15
CA LEU A 132 -3.84 8.81 1.03
C LEU A 132 -3.57 7.43 1.64
N SER A 133 -4.62 6.71 2.04
CA SER A 133 -4.45 5.34 2.56
C SER A 133 -3.81 4.41 1.52
N LEU A 134 -4.20 4.53 0.25
CA LEU A 134 -3.61 3.76 -0.86
C LEU A 134 -2.15 4.12 -1.12
N MET A 135 -1.82 5.41 -1.10
CA MET A 135 -0.44 5.88 -1.24
C MET A 135 0.45 5.32 -0.11
N LEU A 136 -0.06 5.33 1.12
CA LEU A 136 0.64 4.80 2.29
C LEU A 136 0.75 3.26 2.29
N SER A 137 -0.23 2.54 1.74
CA SER A 137 -0.25 1.07 1.75
C SER A 137 0.83 0.41 0.89
N SER A 138 1.40 1.13 -0.08
CA SER A 138 2.47 0.59 -0.92
C SER A 138 3.65 0.08 -0.08
N GLN A 139 3.97 -1.21 -0.21
CA GLN A 139 5.06 -1.87 0.52
C GLN A 139 4.99 -1.65 2.04
N THR A 140 3.78 -1.58 2.60
CA THR A 140 3.53 -1.37 4.03
C THR A 140 2.41 -2.31 4.49
N LYS A 141 2.54 -2.87 5.69
CA LYS A 141 1.52 -3.76 6.26
C LYS A 141 0.26 -2.97 6.62
N ASP A 142 -0.91 -3.60 6.49
CA ASP A 142 -2.21 -2.95 6.73
C ASP A 142 -2.30 -2.33 8.13
N GLN A 143 -1.79 -2.99 9.19
CA GLN A 143 -1.78 -2.45 10.55
C GLN A 143 -0.97 -1.14 10.66
N VAL A 144 0.16 -1.05 9.96
CA VAL A 144 1.02 0.14 9.97
C VAL A 144 0.35 1.28 9.22
N THR A 145 -0.28 0.97 8.08
CA THR A 145 -1.04 1.94 7.29
C THR A 145 -2.25 2.46 8.06
N ALA A 146 -3.05 1.58 8.67
CA ALA A 146 -4.21 1.97 9.46
C ALA A 146 -3.83 2.84 10.66
N GLY A 147 -2.75 2.50 11.37
CA GLY A 147 -2.22 3.32 12.47
C GLY A 147 -1.76 4.71 12.00
N ALA A 148 -1.12 4.81 10.83
CA ALA A 148 -0.76 6.09 10.23
C ALA A 148 -1.99 6.91 9.82
N MET A 149 -2.97 6.27 9.18
CA MET A 149 -4.23 6.92 8.80
C MET A 149 -5.01 7.42 10.02
N GLN A 150 -5.01 6.68 11.13
CA GLN A 150 -5.62 7.14 12.37
C GLN A 150 -4.95 8.42 12.87
N ARG A 151 -3.61 8.47 12.99
CA ARG A 151 -2.89 9.67 13.43
C ARG A 151 -3.12 10.86 12.51
N LEU A 152 -3.11 10.64 11.20
CA LEU A 152 -3.42 11.68 10.21
C LEU A 152 -4.84 12.22 10.37
N ARG A 153 -5.84 11.34 10.56
CA ARG A 153 -7.23 11.76 10.79
C ARG A 153 -7.39 12.56 12.08
N THR A 154 -6.75 12.14 13.16
CA THR A 154 -6.73 12.89 14.43
C THR A 154 -6.10 14.28 14.27
N HIS A 155 -5.09 14.41 13.41
CA HIS A 155 -4.48 15.71 13.05
C HIS A 155 -5.37 16.57 12.15
N GLY A 156 -6.46 16.03 11.62
CA GLY A 156 -7.33 16.64 10.62
C GLY A 156 -6.82 16.35 9.22
N LEU A 157 -7.40 15.34 8.55
CA LEU A 157 -6.91 14.86 7.25
C LEU A 157 -7.70 15.44 6.07
N THR A 158 -7.33 16.65 5.64
CA THR A 158 -7.84 17.33 4.46
C THR A 158 -6.69 17.75 3.54
N VAL A 159 -7.00 18.18 2.30
CA VAL A 159 -5.98 18.72 1.39
C VAL A 159 -5.28 19.94 2.00
N ASP A 160 -6.06 20.87 2.55
CA ASP A 160 -5.53 22.12 3.09
C ASP A 160 -4.66 21.89 4.34
N SER A 161 -5.11 21.02 5.26
CA SER A 161 -4.33 20.72 6.47
C SER A 161 -3.01 20.04 6.14
N ILE A 162 -2.99 19.14 5.16
CA ILE A 162 -1.77 18.48 4.71
C ILE A 162 -0.84 19.48 4.03
N LEU A 163 -1.35 20.44 3.25
CA LEU A 163 -0.53 21.49 2.66
C LEU A 163 0.09 22.42 3.71
N GLN A 164 -0.62 22.70 4.80
CA GLN A 164 -0.14 23.53 5.92
C GLN A 164 0.81 22.81 6.88
N THR A 165 0.75 21.47 6.97
CA THR A 165 1.59 20.68 7.89
C THR A 165 3.02 20.54 7.36
N ASP A 166 4.06 20.93 8.10
CA ASP A 166 5.45 20.79 7.61
C ASP A 166 5.88 19.32 7.41
N ASP A 167 6.92 19.11 6.60
CA ASP A 167 7.40 17.77 6.22
C ASP A 167 7.86 16.93 7.41
N THR A 168 8.39 17.55 8.48
CA THR A 168 8.87 16.85 9.67
C THR A 168 7.70 16.32 10.48
N THR A 169 6.69 17.17 10.70
CA THR A 169 5.45 16.78 11.37
C THR A 169 4.71 15.71 10.57
N LEU A 170 4.53 15.90 9.26
CA LEU A 170 3.86 14.93 8.39
C LEU A 170 4.60 13.59 8.37
N GLY A 171 5.94 13.63 8.31
CA GLY A 171 6.79 12.45 8.40
C GLY A 171 6.60 11.68 9.71
N SER A 172 6.49 12.40 10.83
CA SER A 172 6.26 11.82 12.15
C SER A 172 4.87 11.18 12.26
N LEU A 173 3.86 11.81 11.66
CA LEU A 173 2.49 11.26 11.61
C LEU A 173 2.42 9.95 10.83
N ILE A 174 3.21 9.78 9.76
CA ILE A 174 3.16 8.57 8.94
C ILE A 174 4.23 7.52 9.29
N TYR A 175 5.21 7.81 10.12
CA TYR A 175 6.18 6.81 10.59
C TYR A 175 5.49 5.70 11.41
N PRO A 176 5.80 4.39 11.24
CA PRO A 176 6.92 3.80 10.48
C PRO A 176 6.52 3.26 9.09
N VAL A 177 5.60 3.92 8.37
CA VAL A 177 5.25 3.50 6.99
C VAL A 177 6.52 3.32 6.13
N GLY A 178 6.55 2.27 5.30
CA GLY A 178 7.68 2.00 4.43
C GLY A 178 7.92 3.15 3.44
N PHE A 179 9.18 3.56 3.26
CA PHE A 179 9.56 4.68 2.40
C PHE A 179 8.88 6.01 2.76
N TRP A 180 8.56 6.24 4.04
CA TRP A 180 7.80 7.43 4.47
C TRP A 180 8.37 8.76 3.96
N ARG A 181 9.70 8.94 3.93
CA ARG A 181 10.33 10.18 3.45
C ARG A 181 9.94 10.52 2.00
N SER A 182 9.89 9.50 1.13
CA SER A 182 9.44 9.68 -0.25
C SER A 182 7.93 9.91 -0.32
N LYS A 183 7.17 9.23 0.54
CA LYS A 183 5.71 9.38 0.62
C LYS A 183 5.28 10.77 1.09
N VAL A 184 6.00 11.41 2.02
CA VAL A 184 5.77 12.82 2.40
C VAL A 184 5.78 13.71 1.16
N LYS A 185 6.81 13.58 0.32
CA LYS A 185 6.94 14.37 -0.92
C LYS A 185 5.78 14.11 -1.88
N TYR A 186 5.42 12.86 -2.11
CA TYR A 186 4.32 12.50 -3.00
C TYR A 186 2.96 12.97 -2.49
N ILE A 187 2.70 12.85 -1.19
CA ILE A 187 1.47 13.33 -0.55
C ILE A 187 1.35 14.85 -0.72
N LYS A 188 2.42 15.60 -0.41
CA LYS A 188 2.45 17.06 -0.60
C LYS A 188 2.21 17.48 -2.04
N GLN A 189 2.94 16.88 -2.98
CA GLN A 189 2.78 17.18 -4.41
C GLN A 189 1.38 16.84 -4.92
N THR A 190 0.86 15.68 -4.52
CA THR A 190 -0.52 15.25 -4.86
C THR A 190 -1.52 16.25 -4.32
N SER A 191 -1.45 16.60 -3.03
CA SER A 191 -2.35 17.57 -2.39
C SER A 191 -2.34 18.92 -3.09
N ALA A 192 -1.16 19.41 -3.50
CA ALA A 192 -1.03 20.66 -4.24
C ALA A 192 -1.71 20.58 -5.62
N ILE A 193 -1.54 19.46 -6.34
CA ILE A 193 -2.22 19.21 -7.62
C ILE A 193 -3.73 19.17 -7.43
N LEU A 194 -4.22 18.49 -6.38
CA LEU A 194 -5.66 18.40 -6.09
C LEU A 194 -6.26 19.78 -5.80
N GLN A 195 -5.58 20.59 -4.98
CA GLN A 195 -6.02 21.95 -4.68
C GLN A 195 -6.08 22.81 -5.95
N GLN A 196 -5.04 22.76 -6.79
CA GLN A 196 -4.91 23.63 -7.97
C GLN A 196 -5.80 23.23 -9.15
N ARG A 197 -6.01 21.92 -9.37
CA ARG A 197 -6.64 21.42 -10.61
C ARG A 197 -8.00 20.75 -10.40
N TYR A 198 -8.28 20.28 -9.20
CA TYR A 198 -9.45 19.45 -8.91
C TYR A 198 -10.30 20.01 -7.76
N GLY A 199 -10.15 21.30 -7.40
CA GLY A 199 -10.95 21.93 -6.34
C GLY A 199 -10.77 21.29 -4.95
N GLY A 200 -9.62 20.64 -4.72
CA GLY A 200 -9.34 19.89 -3.51
C GLY A 200 -10.04 18.52 -3.41
N ASP A 201 -10.57 17.99 -4.51
CA ASP A 201 -11.05 16.60 -4.61
C ASP A 201 -10.05 15.74 -5.41
N ILE A 202 -10.23 14.42 -5.40
CA ILE A 202 -9.45 13.50 -6.24
C ILE A 202 -10.05 13.43 -7.65
N PRO A 203 -9.28 13.03 -8.69
CA PRO A 203 -9.84 12.80 -10.02
C PRO A 203 -10.82 11.63 -10.05
N ALA A 204 -11.80 11.69 -10.95
CA ALA A 204 -12.83 10.65 -11.16
C ALA A 204 -12.52 9.73 -12.35
N SER A 205 -11.24 9.60 -12.75
CA SER A 205 -10.81 8.71 -13.81
C SER A 205 -9.49 8.01 -13.47
N VAL A 206 -9.31 6.77 -13.95
CA VAL A 206 -8.09 5.99 -13.72
C VAL A 206 -6.87 6.69 -14.32
N ALA A 207 -7.00 7.23 -15.53
CA ALA A 207 -5.91 7.91 -16.23
C ALA A 207 -5.37 9.12 -15.44
N GLU A 208 -6.26 9.95 -14.89
CA GLU A 208 -5.86 11.12 -14.11
C GLU A 208 -5.34 10.74 -12.73
N LEU A 209 -5.90 9.72 -12.09
CA LEU A 209 -5.39 9.18 -10.83
C LEU A 209 -3.94 8.67 -11.00
N VAL A 210 -3.66 7.91 -12.06
CA VAL A 210 -2.30 7.42 -12.37
C VAL A 210 -1.33 8.57 -12.71
N ALA A 211 -1.83 9.71 -13.16
CA ALA A 211 -0.99 10.89 -13.38
C ALA A 211 -0.52 11.57 -12.07
N LEU A 212 -1.11 11.22 -10.92
CA LEU A 212 -0.69 11.75 -9.62
C LEU A 212 0.64 11.12 -9.15
N PRO A 213 1.53 11.90 -8.51
CA PRO A 213 2.80 11.39 -8.00
C PRO A 213 2.62 10.22 -7.02
N GLY A 214 3.25 9.09 -7.31
CA GLY A 214 3.23 7.91 -6.44
C GLY A 214 1.97 7.06 -6.54
N VAL A 215 1.03 7.38 -7.43
CA VAL A 215 -0.19 6.60 -7.67
C VAL A 215 0.00 5.68 -8.87
N GLY A 216 -0.06 4.37 -8.65
CA GLY A 216 0.01 3.36 -9.71
C GLY A 216 -1.38 2.85 -10.16
N PRO A 217 -1.47 2.06 -11.24
CA PRO A 217 -2.76 1.60 -11.77
C PRO A 217 -3.61 0.82 -10.76
N LYS A 218 -3.01 -0.07 -9.96
CA LYS A 218 -3.70 -0.77 -8.85
C LYS A 218 -4.36 0.20 -7.86
N MET A 219 -3.67 1.28 -7.50
CA MET A 219 -4.22 2.28 -6.59
C MET A 219 -5.36 3.05 -7.26
N ALA A 220 -5.22 3.40 -8.53
CA ALA A 220 -6.25 4.11 -9.26
C ALA A 220 -7.54 3.27 -9.41
N HIS A 221 -7.44 1.97 -9.70
CA HIS A 221 -8.61 1.09 -9.74
C HIS A 221 -9.27 0.95 -8.35
N LEU A 222 -8.48 0.79 -7.28
CA LEU A 222 -9.05 0.77 -5.92
C LEU A 222 -9.68 2.11 -5.53
N ALA A 223 -9.08 3.24 -5.91
CA ALA A 223 -9.65 4.55 -5.66
C ALA A 223 -10.98 4.71 -6.41
N MET A 224 -11.08 4.29 -7.67
CA MET A 224 -12.37 4.30 -8.39
C MET A 224 -13.42 3.43 -7.70
N ALA A 225 -13.06 2.22 -7.26
CA ALA A 225 -14.00 1.32 -6.61
C ALA A 225 -14.48 1.86 -5.25
N VAL A 226 -13.56 2.30 -4.39
CA VAL A 226 -13.86 2.66 -3.00
C VAL A 226 -14.32 4.12 -2.86
N ALA A 227 -13.70 5.04 -3.59
CA ALA A 227 -13.97 6.47 -3.47
C ALA A 227 -15.13 6.93 -4.36
N TRP A 228 -15.32 6.26 -5.51
CA TRP A 228 -16.31 6.62 -6.53
C TRP A 228 -17.38 5.54 -6.77
N GLY A 229 -17.33 4.41 -6.07
CA GLY A 229 -18.29 3.31 -6.25
C GLY A 229 -18.26 2.68 -7.65
N THR A 230 -17.17 2.87 -8.40
CA THR A 230 -17.08 2.50 -9.81
C THR A 230 -15.99 1.46 -10.03
N VAL A 231 -16.38 0.26 -10.47
CA VAL A 231 -15.43 -0.80 -10.83
C VAL A 231 -14.89 -0.56 -12.24
N SER A 232 -13.71 0.08 -12.30
CA SER A 232 -13.05 0.44 -13.56
C SER A 232 -12.08 -0.62 -14.10
N GLY A 233 -11.76 -1.64 -13.29
CA GLY A 233 -10.80 -2.70 -13.62
C GLY A 233 -10.44 -3.51 -12.39
N ILE A 234 -9.74 -4.63 -12.59
CA ILE A 234 -9.30 -5.49 -11.49
C ILE A 234 -8.06 -4.87 -10.84
N ALA A 235 -8.14 -4.56 -9.55
CA ALA A 235 -6.98 -4.12 -8.79
C ALA A 235 -6.03 -5.30 -8.52
N VAL A 236 -4.92 -5.39 -9.26
CA VAL A 236 -3.93 -6.47 -9.09
C VAL A 236 -2.72 -5.98 -8.29
N ASP A 237 -2.50 -6.58 -7.12
CA ASP A 237 -1.26 -6.44 -6.35
C ASP A 237 -0.45 -7.75 -6.34
N THR A 238 0.55 -7.82 -5.47
CA THR A 238 1.42 -9.00 -5.33
C THR A 238 0.69 -10.25 -4.84
N HIS A 239 -0.44 -10.12 -4.15
CA HIS A 239 -1.26 -11.26 -3.74
C HIS A 239 -2.05 -11.79 -4.94
N VAL A 240 -2.83 -10.92 -5.57
CA VAL A 240 -3.63 -11.27 -6.76
C VAL A 240 -2.73 -11.83 -7.86
N HIS A 241 -1.62 -11.15 -8.16
CA HIS A 241 -0.64 -11.59 -9.15
C HIS A 241 -0.10 -13.00 -8.86
N ARG A 242 0.38 -13.23 -7.64
CA ARG A 242 0.95 -14.54 -7.24
C ARG A 242 -0.10 -15.65 -7.28
N ILE A 243 -1.28 -15.39 -6.74
CA ILE A 243 -2.34 -16.40 -6.61
C ILE A 243 -2.91 -16.75 -7.98
N ALA A 244 -3.18 -15.76 -8.83
CA ALA A 244 -3.65 -15.98 -10.20
C ALA A 244 -2.67 -16.87 -10.99
N ASN A 245 -1.36 -16.60 -10.89
CA ASN A 245 -0.36 -17.44 -11.55
C ASN A 245 -0.29 -18.87 -10.96
N ARG A 246 -0.38 -19.03 -9.63
CA ARG A 246 -0.39 -20.36 -8.97
C ARG A 246 -1.61 -21.20 -9.36
N LEU A 247 -2.77 -20.57 -9.46
CA LEU A 247 -4.01 -21.23 -9.89
C LEU A 247 -4.11 -21.38 -11.41
N ARG A 248 -3.15 -20.84 -12.17
CA ARG A 248 -3.18 -20.76 -13.64
C ARG A 248 -4.44 -20.06 -14.18
N TRP A 249 -4.83 -18.98 -13.51
CA TRP A 249 -5.88 -18.06 -13.95
C TRP A 249 -5.45 -17.16 -15.12
N THR A 250 -4.25 -17.38 -15.64
CA THR A 250 -3.70 -16.73 -16.84
C THR A 250 -3.23 -17.81 -17.81
N ARG A 251 -3.41 -17.61 -19.13
CA ARG A 251 -3.00 -18.59 -20.16
C ARG A 251 -1.53 -18.97 -20.06
N THR A 252 -0.70 -17.96 -19.78
CA THR A 252 0.73 -18.10 -19.55
C THR A 252 1.08 -17.40 -18.24
N THR A 253 2.20 -17.81 -17.63
CA THR A 253 2.72 -17.14 -16.45
C THR A 253 3.03 -15.69 -16.79
N THR A 254 2.39 -14.77 -16.08
CA THR A 254 2.56 -13.32 -16.27
C THR A 254 3.72 -12.82 -15.43
N THR A 255 4.46 -11.83 -15.93
CA THR A 255 5.65 -11.28 -15.26
C THR A 255 5.40 -9.98 -14.51
N SER A 256 4.21 -9.38 -14.64
CA SER A 256 3.85 -8.14 -13.95
C SER A 256 2.36 -8.11 -13.56
N PRO A 257 1.99 -7.36 -12.51
CA PRO A 257 0.61 -7.18 -12.09
C PRO A 257 -0.32 -6.67 -13.21
N GLU A 258 0.14 -5.71 -14.03
CA GLU A 258 -0.67 -5.20 -15.14
C GLU A 258 -0.93 -6.24 -16.22
N LYS A 259 0.03 -7.13 -16.51
CA LYS A 259 -0.21 -8.24 -17.44
C LYS A 259 -1.21 -9.24 -16.86
N THR A 260 -1.16 -9.49 -15.55
CA THR A 260 -2.18 -10.32 -14.89
C THR A 260 -3.55 -9.69 -14.93
N ARG A 261 -3.65 -8.37 -14.70
CA ARG A 261 -4.92 -7.63 -14.79
C ARG A 261 -5.56 -7.84 -16.15
N ALA A 262 -4.84 -7.51 -17.22
CA ALA A 262 -5.33 -7.68 -18.59
C ALA A 262 -5.72 -9.13 -18.90
N ALA A 263 -4.93 -10.11 -18.42
CA ALA A 263 -5.25 -11.52 -18.62
C ALA A 263 -6.48 -11.99 -17.84
N LEU A 264 -6.75 -11.45 -16.65
CA LEU A 264 -7.95 -11.77 -15.87
C LEU A 264 -9.18 -11.11 -16.48
N GLU A 265 -9.09 -9.84 -16.90
CA GLU A 265 -10.18 -9.07 -17.49
C GLU A 265 -10.64 -9.65 -18.85
N GLU A 266 -9.81 -10.46 -19.52
CA GLU A 266 -10.18 -11.11 -20.79
C GLU A 266 -11.27 -12.18 -20.64
N TRP A 267 -11.38 -12.82 -19.48
CA TRP A 267 -12.26 -13.98 -19.29
C TRP A 267 -13.10 -13.94 -18.02
N LEU A 268 -12.67 -13.23 -16.97
CA LEU A 268 -13.38 -13.19 -15.71
C LEU A 268 -14.64 -12.32 -15.84
N PRO A 269 -15.83 -12.82 -15.47
CA PRO A 269 -17.06 -12.03 -15.52
C PRO A 269 -16.94 -10.70 -14.76
N ARG A 270 -17.44 -9.62 -15.36
CA ARG A 270 -17.24 -8.25 -14.89
C ARG A 270 -17.80 -8.01 -13.49
N GLU A 271 -18.85 -8.73 -13.14
CA GLU A 271 -19.53 -8.67 -11.84
C GLU A 271 -18.60 -9.12 -10.70
N LEU A 272 -17.58 -9.93 -11.00
CA LEU A 272 -16.63 -10.45 -10.02
C LEU A 272 -15.43 -9.51 -9.83
N TRP A 273 -15.19 -8.54 -10.69
CA TRP A 273 -13.96 -7.74 -10.68
C TRP A 273 -13.73 -6.99 -9.36
N GLY A 274 -14.81 -6.51 -8.74
CA GLY A 274 -14.75 -5.80 -7.46
C GLY A 274 -14.33 -6.70 -6.28
N GLU A 275 -14.75 -7.97 -6.25
CA GLU A 275 -14.47 -8.86 -5.13
C GLU A 275 -13.04 -9.45 -5.16
N ILE A 276 -12.44 -9.58 -6.36
CA ILE A 276 -11.19 -10.35 -6.53
C ILE A 276 -10.06 -9.82 -5.65
N ASN A 277 -9.85 -8.50 -5.57
CA ASN A 277 -8.71 -7.97 -4.82
C ASN A 277 -8.83 -8.31 -3.33
N GLY A 278 -9.90 -7.90 -2.66
CA GLY A 278 -10.08 -8.14 -1.23
C GLY A 278 -10.05 -9.63 -0.89
N LEU A 279 -10.73 -10.45 -1.69
CA LEU A 279 -10.80 -11.90 -1.49
C LEU A 279 -9.41 -12.55 -1.57
N LEU A 280 -8.66 -12.27 -2.64
CA LEU A 280 -7.34 -12.89 -2.86
C LEU A 280 -6.25 -12.29 -1.97
N VAL A 281 -6.35 -11.02 -1.58
CA VAL A 281 -5.43 -10.43 -0.59
C VAL A 281 -5.57 -11.17 0.73
N GLY A 282 -6.79 -11.30 1.28
CA GLY A 282 -7.01 -12.01 2.53
C GLY A 282 -6.61 -13.49 2.45
N PHE A 283 -6.96 -14.17 1.35
CA PHE A 283 -6.52 -15.55 1.10
C PHE A 283 -4.99 -15.67 1.04
N GLY A 284 -4.30 -14.70 0.44
CA GLY A 284 -2.85 -14.64 0.38
C GLY A 284 -2.16 -14.24 1.69
N GLN A 285 -2.87 -13.59 2.61
CA GLN A 285 -2.40 -13.23 3.95
C GLN A 285 -2.47 -14.43 4.93
N GLN A 286 -3.41 -15.35 4.74
CA GLN A 286 -3.67 -16.45 5.68
C GLN A 286 -3.29 -17.83 5.16
N THR A 287 -3.53 -18.12 3.88
CA THR A 287 -3.47 -19.48 3.31
C THR A 287 -2.44 -19.58 2.19
N CYS A 288 -2.59 -18.83 1.10
CA CYS A 288 -1.67 -18.86 -0.05
C CYS A 288 -0.47 -17.92 0.14
N LEU A 289 0.28 -18.16 1.21
CA LEU A 289 1.42 -17.35 1.63
C LEU A 289 2.52 -17.31 0.55
N PRO A 290 3.32 -16.21 0.46
CA PRO A 290 4.42 -16.12 -0.50
C PRO A 290 5.42 -17.28 -0.36
N LEU A 291 5.81 -17.59 0.87
CA LEU A 291 6.70 -18.70 1.23
C LEU A 291 5.91 -19.73 2.04
N ARG A 292 6.10 -21.02 1.71
CA ARG A 292 5.43 -22.15 2.40
C ARG A 292 3.91 -21.94 2.54
N PRO A 293 3.16 -21.85 1.43
CA PRO A 293 1.70 -21.76 1.49
C PRO A 293 1.12 -22.95 2.26
N ARG A 294 0.00 -22.73 2.95
CA ARG A 294 -0.68 -23.74 3.78
C ARG A 294 -1.52 -24.70 2.93
N CYS A 295 -0.89 -25.33 1.93
CA CYS A 295 -1.58 -26.21 0.97
C CYS A 295 -2.29 -27.40 1.63
N GLY A 296 -1.80 -27.88 2.78
CA GLY A 296 -2.39 -29.03 3.50
C GLY A 296 -3.82 -28.78 3.99
N VAL A 297 -4.19 -27.52 4.27
CA VAL A 297 -5.55 -27.12 4.72
C VAL A 297 -6.31 -26.32 3.66
N CYS A 298 -5.74 -26.17 2.46
CA CYS A 298 -6.34 -25.40 1.38
C CYS A 298 -7.38 -26.26 0.65
N LEU A 299 -8.64 -25.80 0.57
CA LEU A 299 -9.70 -26.49 -0.16
C LEU A 299 -9.40 -26.66 -1.66
N ASN A 300 -8.51 -25.83 -2.21
CA ASN A 300 -8.04 -25.93 -3.59
C ASN A 300 -6.88 -26.89 -3.79
N ARG A 301 -6.42 -27.65 -2.78
CA ARG A 301 -5.24 -28.52 -2.90
C ARG A 301 -5.30 -29.46 -4.11
N THR A 302 -6.45 -30.09 -4.34
CA THR A 302 -6.66 -31.05 -5.43
C THR A 302 -6.94 -30.39 -6.78
N LEU A 303 -7.28 -29.09 -6.80
CA LEU A 303 -7.57 -28.31 -8.00
C LEU A 303 -6.42 -27.38 -8.41
N CYS A 304 -5.49 -27.10 -7.49
CA CYS A 304 -4.41 -26.14 -7.67
C CYS A 304 -3.23 -26.79 -8.40
N PRO A 305 -2.86 -26.31 -9.60
CA PRO A 305 -1.75 -26.88 -10.37
C PRO A 305 -0.41 -26.83 -9.61
N THR A 306 -0.14 -25.74 -8.91
CA THR A 306 1.10 -25.61 -8.10
C THR A 306 1.13 -26.54 -6.88
N ALA A 307 -0.03 -26.92 -6.32
CA ALA A 307 -0.06 -27.84 -5.19
C ALA A 307 0.14 -29.31 -5.62
N GLN A 308 -0.28 -29.64 -6.85
CA GLN A 308 -0.17 -30.98 -7.42
C GLN A 308 1.20 -31.24 -8.05
N SER A 309 1.84 -30.20 -8.59
CA SER A 309 3.18 -30.27 -9.16
C SER A 309 4.13 -29.42 -8.31
N PRO A 310 4.72 -29.97 -7.23
CA PRO A 310 5.74 -29.29 -6.45
C PRO A 310 7.07 -29.26 -7.23
N GLU A 311 7.08 -28.79 -8.47
CA GLU A 311 8.33 -28.31 -9.05
C GLU A 311 8.78 -27.10 -8.23
N PRO A 312 10.07 -26.99 -7.87
CA PRO A 312 10.56 -25.85 -7.13
C PRO A 312 10.32 -24.60 -7.95
N LEU A 313 9.48 -23.69 -7.46
CA LEU A 313 9.43 -22.31 -7.94
C LEU A 313 10.83 -21.74 -7.70
N THR A 314 11.69 -21.75 -8.71
CA THR A 314 12.99 -21.07 -8.67
C THR A 314 12.72 -19.62 -8.31
N PRO A 315 13.26 -19.10 -7.19
CA PRO A 315 13.10 -17.70 -6.86
C PRO A 315 13.69 -16.88 -8.00
N ALA A 316 12.92 -15.93 -8.53
CA ALA A 316 13.44 -14.94 -9.46
C ALA A 316 14.68 -14.27 -8.82
N PRO A 317 15.76 -14.03 -9.58
CA PRO A 317 16.93 -13.36 -9.04
C PRO A 317 16.50 -12.00 -8.48
N ALA A 318 16.95 -11.70 -7.25
CA ALA A 318 16.75 -10.40 -6.63
C ALA A 318 17.38 -9.30 -7.51
N PRO A 319 16.78 -8.09 -7.56
CA PRO A 319 17.33 -6.96 -8.32
C PRO A 319 18.67 -6.48 -7.77
#